data_AF-A0A1A8T484-F1
#
_entry.id   AF-A0A1A8T484-F1
#
_cell.length_a   1.000
_cell.length_b   1.000
_cell.length_c   1.000
_cell.angle_alpha   90.00
_cell.angle_beta   90.00
_cell.angle_gamma   90.00
#
_symmetry.space_group_name_H-M   'P 1'
#
loop_
_entity.id
_entity.type
_entity.pdbx_description
1 polymer ?
#
loop_
_entity_poly.entity_id
_entity_poly.type
_entity_poly.pdbx_seq_one_letter_code
_entity_poly.pdbx_strand_id
1 'polypeptide(L)'
;MADFKTHVTVAAALSAPLAASAFLMGFATMSDTILYALAGTLGGMLPDIDSDDSIAIRIVFRLLGALVAGLTVVLCVNQLPHWQVLALALGGYLLVRFPIQWGFEQLTIHRGTLHSLLANLMFTVISVAISFHVFDLNAKTAWGVGAFIFLGATIHLILDELYSIELSGMRVKRSFGSALKLTDWGEPWTSLLLVLCCALGYWLSPNPDVWHTTFAWLPN
;
A
#
# COMPACT_ATOMS: atom_id res chain seq x y z
N MET A 1 14.64 -12.32 5.16
CA MET A 1 14.15 -11.08 4.56
C MET A 1 15.05 -10.73 3.40
N ALA A 2 14.48 -10.32 2.27
CA ALA A 2 15.27 -9.55 1.32
C ALA A 2 15.59 -8.16 1.94
N ASP A 3 16.51 -7.41 1.36
CA ASP A 3 16.75 -6.04 1.86
C ASP A 3 15.72 -5.06 1.29
N PHE A 4 15.57 -3.90 1.95
CA PHE A 4 14.64 -2.85 1.52
C PHE A 4 14.81 -2.47 0.04
N LYS A 5 16.06 -2.38 -0.43
CA LYS A 5 16.36 -2.02 -1.82
C LYS A 5 15.81 -3.08 -2.79
N THR A 6 15.96 -4.36 -2.45
CA THR A 6 15.43 -5.47 -3.26
C THR A 6 13.92 -5.41 -3.35
N HIS A 7 13.22 -5.23 -2.22
CA HIS A 7 11.76 -5.13 -2.21
C HIS A 7 11.25 -4.03 -3.14
N VAL A 8 11.78 -2.81 -2.99
CA VAL A 8 11.36 -1.66 -3.80
C VAL A 8 11.74 -1.83 -5.27
N THR A 9 12.96 -2.30 -5.54
CA THR A 9 13.45 -2.44 -6.92
C THR A 9 12.66 -3.50 -7.68
N VAL A 10 12.42 -4.67 -7.08
CA VAL A 10 11.66 -5.75 -7.73
C VAL A 10 10.18 -5.36 -7.85
N ALA A 11 9.60 -4.74 -6.83
CA ALA A 11 8.22 -4.23 -6.91
C ALA A 11 8.08 -3.22 -8.08
N ALA A 12 9.00 -2.27 -8.22
CA ALA A 12 9.02 -1.33 -9.34
C ALA A 12 9.23 -2.02 -10.69
N ALA A 13 10.21 -2.94 -10.77
CA ALA A 13 10.58 -3.65 -11.99
C ALA A 13 9.47 -4.56 -12.51
N LEU A 14 8.60 -5.08 -11.65
CA LEU A 14 7.43 -5.87 -12.05
C LEU A 14 6.18 -5.01 -12.27
N SER A 15 5.98 -3.98 -11.44
CA SER A 15 4.79 -3.12 -11.53
C SER A 15 4.82 -2.23 -12.76
N ALA A 16 5.95 -1.62 -13.11
CA ALA A 16 6.00 -0.68 -14.24
C ALA A 16 5.70 -1.35 -15.60
N PRO A 17 6.29 -2.51 -15.97
CA PRO A 17 5.93 -3.21 -17.19
C PRO A 17 4.49 -3.72 -17.21
N LEU A 18 3.97 -4.17 -16.07
CA LEU A 18 2.57 -4.61 -15.98
C LEU A 18 1.60 -3.44 -16.17
N ALA A 19 1.89 -2.27 -15.59
CA ALA A 19 1.11 -1.06 -15.79
C ALA A 19 1.16 -0.58 -17.25
N ALA A 20 2.32 -0.68 -17.90
CA ALA A 20 2.47 -0.38 -19.33
C ALA A 20 1.67 -1.37 -20.18
N SER A 21 1.67 -2.66 -19.82
CA SER A 21 0.89 -3.69 -20.50
C SER A 21 -0.61 -3.41 -20.39
N ALA A 22 -1.09 -2.98 -19.22
CA ALA A 22 -2.48 -2.59 -19.01
C ALA A 22 -2.88 -1.41 -19.92
N PHE A 23 -1.98 -0.46 -20.17
CA PHE A 23 -2.21 0.62 -21.14
C PHE A 23 -2.24 0.12 -22.58
N LEU A 24 -1.28 -0.70 -22.97
CA LEU A 24 -1.23 -1.28 -24.33
C LEU A 24 -2.46 -2.13 -24.66
N MET A 25 -3.05 -2.79 -23.66
CA MET A 25 -4.28 -3.57 -23.79
C MET A 25 -5.56 -2.73 -23.69
N GLY A 26 -5.46 -1.41 -23.52
CA GLY A 26 -6.63 -0.51 -23.40
C GLY A 26 -7.35 -0.57 -22.05
N PHE A 27 -6.75 -1.21 -21.05
CA PHE A 27 -7.30 -1.28 -19.69
C PHE A 27 -7.03 -0.02 -18.87
N ALA A 28 -5.96 0.70 -19.17
CA ALA A 28 -5.50 1.87 -18.45
C ALA A 28 -5.26 3.04 -19.42
N THR A 29 -5.43 4.28 -18.95
CA THR A 29 -4.92 5.47 -19.64
C THR A 29 -3.43 5.68 -19.35
N MET A 30 -2.78 6.60 -20.05
CA MET A 30 -1.37 6.94 -19.78
C MET A 30 -1.16 7.43 -18.34
N SER A 31 -2.10 8.23 -17.82
CA SER A 31 -2.07 8.71 -16.43
C SER A 31 -2.20 7.55 -15.44
N ASP A 32 -3.10 6.61 -15.72
CA ASP A 32 -3.29 5.40 -14.90
C ASP A 32 -2.01 4.57 -14.85
N THR A 33 -1.27 4.45 -15.96
CA THR A 33 0.02 3.71 -15.99
C THR A 33 1.01 4.23 -14.95
N ILE A 34 1.16 5.56 -14.86
CA ILE A 34 2.06 6.18 -13.89
C ILE A 34 1.57 5.91 -12.47
N LEU A 35 0.26 6.08 -12.23
CA LEU A 35 -0.34 5.81 -10.92
C LEU A 35 -0.16 4.35 -10.50
N TYR A 36 -0.41 3.41 -11.39
CA TYR A 36 -0.29 1.97 -11.13
C TYR A 36 1.15 1.56 -10.85
N ALA A 37 2.11 2.05 -11.64
CA ALA A 37 3.53 1.77 -11.41
C ALA A 37 4.01 2.30 -10.04
N LEU A 38 3.61 3.53 -9.67
CA LEU A 38 3.92 4.11 -8.36
C LEU A 38 3.23 3.35 -7.23
N ALA A 39 1.95 3.02 -7.40
CA ALA A 39 1.14 2.27 -6.45
C ALA A 39 1.76 0.90 -6.13
N GLY A 40 2.20 0.16 -7.14
CA GLY A 40 2.86 -1.13 -6.93
C GLY A 40 4.25 -1.00 -6.31
N THR A 41 5.02 0.04 -6.66
CA THR A 41 6.32 0.30 -6.03
C THR A 41 6.17 0.62 -4.54
N LEU A 42 5.22 1.50 -4.19
CA LEU A 42 4.92 1.86 -2.80
C LEU A 42 4.30 0.69 -2.04
N GLY A 43 3.44 -0.10 -2.70
CA GLY A 43 2.86 -1.33 -2.14
C GLY A 43 3.92 -2.30 -1.64
N GLY A 44 5.04 -2.43 -2.36
CA GLY A 44 6.18 -3.26 -1.94
C GLY A 44 6.91 -2.80 -0.68
N MET A 45 6.62 -1.60 -0.16
CA MET A 45 7.13 -1.10 1.11
C MET A 45 6.16 -1.34 2.27
N LEU A 46 4.87 -1.58 2.00
CA LEU A 46 3.82 -1.57 3.02
C LEU A 46 3.96 -2.68 4.07
N PRO A 47 4.32 -3.94 3.74
CA PRO A 47 4.46 -4.96 4.78
C PRO A 47 5.56 -4.65 5.81
N ASP A 48 6.56 -3.87 5.43
CA ASP A 48 7.72 -3.52 6.25
C ASP A 48 7.51 -2.29 7.16
N ILE A 49 6.34 -1.66 7.09
CA ILE A 49 6.04 -0.51 7.96
C ILE A 49 5.86 -0.94 9.42
N ASP A 50 5.68 -2.23 9.70
CA ASP A 50 5.50 -2.80 11.03
C ASP A 50 6.79 -2.90 11.86
N SER A 51 7.91 -2.47 11.28
CA SER A 51 9.24 -2.49 11.86
C SER A 51 9.67 -1.07 12.21
N ASP A 52 9.77 -0.76 13.50
CA ASP A 52 10.05 0.59 14.02
C ASP A 52 11.36 1.19 13.47
N ASP A 53 12.37 0.33 13.20
CA ASP A 53 13.67 0.77 12.70
C ASP A 53 13.77 0.78 11.16
N SER A 54 12.71 0.39 10.44
CA SER A 54 12.78 0.25 9.00
C SER A 54 12.89 1.58 8.26
N ILE A 55 13.54 1.53 7.10
CA ILE A 55 13.55 2.65 6.17
C ILE A 55 12.13 2.88 5.61
N ALA A 56 11.34 1.80 5.48
CA ALA A 56 9.98 1.84 4.94
C ALA A 56 9.04 2.70 5.79
N ILE A 57 8.94 2.47 7.11
CA ILE A 57 8.06 3.26 7.98
C ILE A 57 8.40 4.75 7.90
N ARG A 58 9.70 5.10 7.93
CA ARG A 58 10.17 6.49 7.82
C ARG A 58 9.79 7.12 6.50
N ILE A 59 9.87 6.39 5.37
CA ILE A 59 9.49 6.93 4.06
C ILE A 59 7.97 7.10 3.98
N VAL A 60 7.20 6.09 4.36
CA VAL A 60 5.74 6.10 4.27
C VAL A 60 5.15 7.24 5.10
N PHE A 61 5.54 7.39 6.37
CA PHE A 61 5.01 8.46 7.22
C PHE A 61 5.45 9.86 6.79
N ARG A 62 6.64 10.01 6.18
CA ARG A 62 7.05 11.29 5.57
C ARG A 62 6.22 11.63 4.33
N LEU A 63 5.91 10.65 3.49
CA LEU A 63 5.06 10.83 2.32
C LEU A 63 3.62 11.13 2.72
N LEU A 64 3.06 10.41 3.70
CA LEU A 64 1.74 10.71 4.27
C LEU A 64 1.68 12.09 4.90
N GLY A 65 2.70 12.49 5.66
CA GLY A 65 2.78 13.84 6.22
C GLY A 65 2.84 14.90 5.13
N ALA A 66 3.62 14.68 4.06
CA ALA A 66 3.71 15.60 2.93
C ALA A 66 2.37 15.69 2.17
N LEU A 67 1.66 14.57 2.02
CA LEU A 67 0.33 14.53 1.43
C LEU A 67 -0.66 15.34 2.27
N VAL A 68 -0.70 15.13 3.59
CA VAL A 68 -1.58 15.90 4.50
C VAL A 68 -1.29 17.39 4.43
N ALA A 69 0.00 17.77 4.39
CA ALA A 69 0.39 19.17 4.20
C ALA A 69 -0.10 19.74 2.87
N GLY A 70 0.09 19.01 1.77
CA GLY A 70 -0.36 19.41 0.44
C GLY A 70 -1.88 19.56 0.35
N LEU A 71 -2.63 18.58 0.87
CA LEU A 71 -4.09 18.63 0.93
C LEU A 71 -4.58 19.81 1.78
N THR A 72 -3.92 20.07 2.91
CA THR A 72 -4.23 21.24 3.76
C THR A 72 -4.08 22.54 2.98
N VAL A 73 -3.01 22.67 2.18
CA VAL A 73 -2.83 23.84 1.30
C VAL A 73 -3.97 23.94 0.30
N VAL A 74 -4.25 22.87 -0.45
CA VAL A 74 -5.30 22.87 -1.49
C VAL A 74 -6.67 23.23 -0.92
N LEU A 75 -7.03 22.66 0.24
CA LEU A 75 -8.34 22.87 0.86
C LEU A 75 -8.48 24.26 1.50
N CYS A 76 -7.42 24.79 2.11
CA CYS A 76 -7.51 26.00 2.94
C CYS A 76 -6.98 27.29 2.29
N VAL A 77 -6.24 27.22 1.16
CA VAL A 77 -5.55 28.39 0.57
C VAL A 77 -6.49 29.53 0.21
N ASN A 78 -7.72 29.23 -0.22
CA ASN A 78 -8.72 30.24 -0.58
C ASN A 78 -9.63 30.66 0.59
N GLN A 79 -9.48 30.01 1.75
CA GLN A 79 -10.36 30.19 2.92
C GLN A 79 -9.66 30.95 4.06
N LEU A 80 -8.33 30.87 4.15
CA LEU A 80 -7.54 31.40 5.25
C LEU A 80 -6.36 32.25 4.74
N PRO A 81 -5.84 33.19 5.55
CA PRO A 81 -4.59 33.86 5.26
C PRO A 81 -3.43 32.88 5.04
N HIS A 82 -2.57 33.16 4.06
CA HIS A 82 -1.46 32.28 3.64
C HIS A 82 -0.59 31.77 4.80
N TRP A 83 -0.30 32.60 5.81
CA TRP A 83 0.50 32.19 6.96
C TRP A 83 -0.20 31.13 7.83
N GLN A 84 -1.54 31.19 7.95
CA GLN A 84 -2.32 30.18 8.69
C GLN A 84 -2.32 28.86 7.93
N VAL A 85 -2.45 28.92 6.60
CA VAL A 85 -2.40 27.74 5.72
C VAL A 85 -1.04 27.05 5.84
N LEU A 86 0.06 27.81 5.80
CA LEU A 86 1.41 27.28 6.00
C LEU A 86 1.59 26.69 7.40
N ALA A 87 1.07 27.36 8.43
CA ALA A 87 1.13 26.86 9.81
C ALA A 87 0.34 25.55 9.98
N LEU A 88 -0.85 25.45 9.39
CA LEU A 88 -1.68 24.23 9.41
C LEU A 88 -1.02 23.10 8.60
N ALA A 89 -0.46 23.40 7.43
CA ALA A 89 0.23 22.41 6.61
C ALA A 89 1.47 21.85 7.33
N LEU A 90 2.28 22.73 7.95
CA LEU A 90 3.42 22.33 8.76
C LEU A 90 2.97 21.53 10.00
N GLY A 91 1.94 22.01 10.70
CA GLY A 91 1.37 21.31 11.86
C GLY A 91 0.86 19.91 11.50
N GLY A 92 0.12 19.77 10.39
CA GLY A 92 -0.35 18.50 9.88
C GLY A 92 0.79 17.55 9.49
N TYR A 93 1.83 18.05 8.82
CA TYR A 93 3.04 17.27 8.52
C TYR A 93 3.67 16.72 9.80
N LEU A 94 3.91 17.59 10.80
CA LEU A 94 4.56 17.23 12.05
C LEU A 94 3.70 16.26 12.87
N LEU A 95 2.37 16.42 12.85
CA LEU A 95 1.41 15.53 13.50
C LEU A 95 1.48 14.11 12.91
N VAL A 96 1.45 13.98 11.58
CA VAL A 96 1.56 12.66 10.94
C VAL A 96 2.92 12.03 11.21
N ARG A 97 3.98 12.83 11.06
CA ARG A 97 5.36 12.34 11.15
C ARG A 97 5.75 11.86 12.54
N PHE A 98 5.29 12.50 13.61
CA PHE A 98 5.76 12.23 14.96
C PHE A 98 4.72 11.48 15.80
N PRO A 99 3.63 12.08 16.28
CA PRO A 99 2.72 11.39 17.18
C PRO A 99 1.95 10.25 16.51
N ILE A 100 1.52 10.39 15.24
CA ILE A 100 0.80 9.31 14.56
C ILE A 100 1.76 8.16 14.24
N GLN A 101 2.97 8.43 13.71
CA GLN A 101 3.98 7.40 13.50
C GLN A 101 4.32 6.67 14.80
N TRP A 102 4.59 7.40 15.89
CA TRP A 102 4.88 6.79 17.20
C TRP A 102 3.73 5.92 17.69
N GLY A 103 2.48 6.39 17.59
CA GLY A 103 1.31 5.61 17.98
C GLY A 103 1.15 4.35 17.14
N PHE A 104 1.50 4.40 15.84
CA PHE A 104 1.52 3.24 14.96
C PHE A 104 2.57 2.21 15.40
N GLU A 105 3.80 2.64 15.69
CA GLU A 105 4.88 1.79 16.20
C GLU A 105 4.48 1.06 17.50
N GLN A 106 3.73 1.72 18.40
CA GLN A 106 3.23 1.07 19.62
C GLN A 106 2.17 -0.02 19.37
N LEU A 107 1.49 0.01 18.22
CA LEU A 107 0.42 -0.93 17.87
C LEU A 107 0.92 -2.07 16.98
N THR A 108 2.08 -1.91 16.36
CA THR A 108 2.64 -2.88 15.42
C THR A 108 3.71 -3.74 16.07
N ILE A 109 3.75 -5.00 15.66
CA ILE A 109 4.81 -5.94 16.03
C ILE A 109 5.49 -6.34 14.73
N HIS A 110 6.82 -6.32 14.70
CA HIS A 110 7.57 -6.70 13.52
C HIS A 110 7.24 -8.14 13.09
N ARG A 111 6.87 -8.34 11.81
CA ARG A 111 6.39 -9.61 11.24
C ARG A 111 5.07 -10.10 11.85
N GLY A 112 4.28 -9.20 12.41
CA GLY A 112 2.97 -9.46 12.99
C GLY A 112 1.89 -9.63 11.92
N THR A 113 0.69 -9.14 12.18
CA THR A 113 -0.45 -9.24 11.27
C THR A 113 -0.30 -8.41 10.00
N LEU A 114 0.49 -7.34 10.01
CA LEU A 114 0.73 -6.49 8.83
C LEU A 114 1.62 -7.15 7.76
N HIS A 115 2.38 -8.17 8.14
CA HIS A 115 3.16 -9.00 7.23
C HIS A 115 2.32 -10.23 6.81
N SER A 116 1.17 -10.01 6.17
CA SER A 116 0.23 -11.07 5.78
C SER A 116 -0.61 -10.71 4.55
N LEU A 117 -1.21 -11.72 3.92
CA LEU A 117 -2.13 -11.50 2.79
C LEU A 117 -3.39 -10.72 3.19
N LEU A 118 -3.88 -10.90 4.43
CA LEU A 118 -5.00 -10.12 4.95
C LEU A 118 -4.65 -8.62 5.05
N ALA A 119 -3.42 -8.29 5.46
CA ALA A 119 -2.94 -6.91 5.48
C ALA A 119 -2.81 -6.33 4.07
N ASN A 120 -2.32 -7.11 3.10
CA ASN A 120 -2.28 -6.69 1.70
C ASN A 120 -3.68 -6.32 1.19
N LEU A 121 -4.71 -7.11 1.54
CA LEU A 121 -6.10 -6.81 1.20
C LEU A 121 -6.59 -5.53 1.88
N MET A 122 -6.25 -5.33 3.16
CA MET A 122 -6.58 -4.10 3.89
C MET A 122 -5.96 -2.88 3.20
N PHE A 123 -4.68 -2.93 2.86
CA PHE A 123 -3.99 -1.85 2.14
C PHE A 123 -4.66 -1.55 0.81
N THR A 124 -5.08 -2.59 0.07
CA THR A 124 -5.83 -2.44 -1.17
C THR A 124 -7.12 -1.66 -0.97
N VAL A 125 -8.03 -2.14 -0.12
CA VAL A 125 -9.37 -1.52 -0.01
C VAL A 125 -9.32 -0.11 0.59
N ILE A 126 -8.40 0.15 1.53
CA ILE A 126 -8.16 1.51 2.04
C ILE A 126 -7.68 2.42 0.91
N SER A 127 -6.75 1.94 0.09
CA SER A 127 -6.20 2.74 -1.01
C SER A 127 -7.23 2.99 -2.12
N VAL A 128 -8.12 2.03 -2.39
CA VAL A 128 -9.26 2.21 -3.31
C VAL A 128 -10.18 3.31 -2.79
N ALA A 129 -10.59 3.25 -1.51
CA ALA A 129 -11.47 4.24 -0.91
C ALA A 129 -10.85 5.64 -0.91
N ILE A 130 -9.56 5.77 -0.56
CA ILE A 130 -8.83 7.04 -0.60
C ILE A 130 -8.73 7.56 -2.05
N SER A 131 -8.37 6.71 -2.99
CA SER A 131 -8.26 7.07 -4.42
C SER A 131 -9.56 7.63 -4.97
N PHE A 132 -10.69 7.01 -4.60
CA PHE A 132 -12.01 7.43 -5.08
C PHE A 132 -12.51 8.70 -4.36
N HIS A 133 -12.51 8.73 -3.02
CA HIS A 133 -13.17 9.83 -2.27
C HIS A 133 -12.28 11.05 -2.03
N VAL A 134 -10.96 10.86 -1.90
CA VAL A 134 -10.03 11.97 -1.59
C VAL A 134 -9.43 12.55 -2.86
N PHE A 135 -9.08 11.70 -3.82
CA PHE A 135 -8.45 12.12 -5.07
C PHE A 135 -9.42 12.21 -6.25
N ASP A 136 -10.71 11.91 -6.03
CA ASP A 136 -11.77 11.98 -7.05
C ASP A 136 -11.44 11.17 -8.32
N LEU A 137 -10.71 10.07 -8.16
CA LEU A 137 -10.40 9.17 -9.26
C LEU A 137 -11.63 8.33 -9.59
N ASN A 138 -11.86 8.07 -10.88
CA ASN A 138 -12.95 7.19 -11.29
C ASN A 138 -12.77 5.77 -10.70
N ALA A 139 -13.87 5.03 -10.58
CA ALA A 139 -13.89 3.70 -9.97
C ALA A 139 -12.90 2.71 -10.61
N LYS A 140 -12.72 2.76 -11.94
CA LYS A 140 -11.78 1.88 -12.66
C LYS A 140 -10.35 2.14 -12.19
N THR A 141 -9.92 3.40 -12.21
CA THR A 141 -8.58 3.83 -11.78
C THR A 141 -8.35 3.53 -10.31
N ALA A 142 -9.32 3.81 -9.43
CA ALA A 142 -9.21 3.55 -8.00
C ALA A 142 -8.96 2.05 -7.70
N TRP A 143 -9.75 1.16 -8.31
CA TRP A 143 -9.56 -0.30 -8.19
C TRP A 143 -8.24 -0.76 -8.82
N GLY A 144 -7.79 -0.15 -9.92
CA GLY A 144 -6.48 -0.43 -10.50
C GLY A 144 -5.33 -0.06 -9.55
N VAL A 145 -5.38 1.11 -8.91
CA VAL A 145 -4.41 1.52 -7.88
C VAL A 145 -4.38 0.50 -6.74
N GLY A 146 -5.55 0.09 -6.24
CA GLY A 146 -5.66 -0.93 -5.20
C GLY A 146 -5.05 -2.27 -5.59
N ALA A 147 -5.28 -2.72 -6.82
CA ALA A 147 -4.73 -3.96 -7.36
C ALA A 147 -3.20 -3.90 -7.48
N PHE A 148 -2.64 -2.77 -7.89
CA PHE A 148 -1.19 -2.60 -7.94
C PHE A 148 -0.57 -2.53 -6.53
N ILE A 149 -1.22 -1.90 -5.56
CA ILE A 149 -0.79 -1.96 -4.15
C ILE A 149 -0.78 -3.39 -3.63
N PHE A 150 -1.84 -4.17 -3.93
CA PHE A 150 -1.90 -5.59 -3.58
C PHE A 150 -0.72 -6.36 -4.17
N LEU A 151 -0.46 -6.14 -5.46
CA LEU A 151 0.61 -6.79 -6.21
C LEU A 151 1.97 -6.48 -5.59
N GLY A 152 2.27 -5.20 -5.36
CA GLY A 152 3.52 -4.77 -4.74
C GLY A 152 3.75 -5.40 -3.37
N ALA A 153 2.74 -5.34 -2.51
CA ALA A 153 2.80 -5.92 -1.18
C ALA A 153 2.91 -7.45 -1.24
N THR A 154 2.32 -8.10 -2.24
CA THR A 154 2.45 -9.56 -2.43
C THR A 154 3.83 -9.94 -2.96
N ILE A 155 4.41 -9.16 -3.88
CA ILE A 155 5.80 -9.32 -4.33
C ILE A 155 6.74 -9.25 -3.14
N HIS A 156 6.50 -8.33 -2.20
CA HIS A 156 7.27 -8.23 -0.97
C HIS A 156 7.23 -9.54 -0.17
N LEU A 157 6.04 -10.08 0.13
CA LEU A 157 5.90 -11.35 0.86
C LEU A 157 6.58 -12.53 0.15
N ILE A 158 6.43 -12.61 -1.18
CA ILE A 158 7.06 -13.65 -2.00
C ILE A 158 8.59 -13.56 -1.92
N LEU A 159 9.16 -12.35 -2.04
CA LEU A 159 10.60 -12.17 -1.93
C LEU A 159 11.11 -12.61 -0.57
N ASP A 160 10.36 -12.30 0.49
CA ASP A 160 10.75 -12.70 1.84
C ASP A 160 10.75 -14.20 2.05
N GLU A 161 9.79 -14.89 1.43
CA GLU A 161 9.71 -16.34 1.40
C GLU A 161 10.87 -16.95 0.58
N LEU A 162 11.15 -16.42 -0.62
CA LEU A 162 12.24 -16.90 -1.48
C LEU A 162 13.63 -16.71 -0.83
N TYR A 163 13.87 -15.56 -0.19
CA TYR A 163 15.14 -15.28 0.51
C TYR A 163 15.28 -16.02 1.84
N SER A 164 14.25 -16.74 2.27
CA SER A 164 14.36 -17.70 3.38
C SER A 164 15.01 -19.02 2.97
N ILE A 165 15.20 -19.26 1.66
CA ILE A 165 15.91 -20.41 1.10
C ILE A 165 17.35 -20.00 0.76
N GLU A 166 18.36 -20.59 1.41
CA GLU A 166 19.77 -20.41 1.02
C GLU A 166 20.12 -21.34 -0.16
N LEU A 167 20.12 -20.78 -1.38
CA LEU A 167 20.39 -21.52 -2.62
C LEU A 167 21.85 -22.01 -2.74
N SER A 168 22.80 -21.31 -2.14
CA SER A 168 24.23 -21.66 -2.19
C SER A 168 24.63 -22.82 -1.26
N GLY A 169 23.72 -23.31 -0.42
CA GLY A 169 23.96 -24.45 0.47
C GLY A 169 22.77 -25.38 0.65
N MET A 170 21.69 -25.21 -0.14
CA MET A 170 20.41 -25.94 -0.01
C MET A 170 19.89 -26.00 1.43
N ARG A 171 20.02 -24.90 2.18
CA ARG A 171 19.56 -24.82 3.57
C ARG A 171 18.28 -23.99 3.65
N VAL A 172 17.23 -24.60 4.18
CA VAL A 172 15.98 -23.90 4.46
C VAL A 172 16.10 -23.23 5.83
N LYS A 173 15.92 -21.91 5.90
CA LYS A 173 15.87 -21.20 7.19
C LYS A 173 14.60 -21.60 7.93
N ARG A 174 14.65 -21.56 9.27
CA ARG A 174 13.46 -21.80 10.12
C ARG A 174 12.29 -20.85 9.83
N SER A 175 12.55 -19.72 9.16
CA SER A 175 11.55 -18.74 8.76
C SER A 175 10.79 -19.10 7.47
N PHE A 176 11.11 -20.20 6.79
CA PHE A 176 10.35 -20.64 5.61
C PHE A 176 8.91 -20.99 6.00
N GLY A 177 7.95 -20.50 5.22
CA GLY A 177 6.50 -20.61 5.42
C GLY A 177 5.91 -19.53 6.33
N SER A 178 6.71 -18.58 6.81
CA SER A 178 6.23 -17.54 7.75
C SER A 178 5.85 -16.21 7.09
N ALA A 179 6.35 -15.93 5.88
CA ALA A 179 6.13 -14.65 5.21
C ALA A 179 4.81 -14.63 4.44
N LEU A 180 4.52 -15.67 3.65
CA LEU A 180 3.29 -15.77 2.87
C LEU A 180 2.12 -16.38 3.67
N LYS A 181 1.88 -15.85 4.87
CA LYS A 181 0.76 -16.27 5.75
C LYS A 181 -0.54 -15.54 5.39
N LEU A 182 -1.68 -16.18 5.63
CA LEU A 182 -3.00 -15.54 5.49
C LEU A 182 -3.18 -14.41 6.49
N THR A 183 -2.90 -14.69 7.77
CA THR A 183 -2.87 -13.71 8.87
C THR A 183 -2.02 -14.29 10.01
N ASP A 184 -1.82 -13.52 11.08
CA ASP A 184 -1.23 -14.01 12.32
C ASP A 184 -2.29 -14.58 13.28
N TRP A 185 -2.35 -15.90 13.40
CA TRP A 185 -3.27 -16.59 14.30
C TRP A 185 -2.88 -16.47 15.78
N GLY A 186 -1.65 -16.08 16.10
CA GLY A 186 -1.22 -15.82 17.47
C GLY A 186 -1.81 -14.53 18.05
N GLU A 187 -2.22 -13.61 17.17
CA GLU A 187 -2.77 -12.30 17.53
C GLU A 187 -4.20 -12.14 16.97
N PRO A 188 -5.20 -12.87 17.51
CA PRO A 188 -6.54 -12.92 16.93
C PRO A 188 -7.27 -11.57 16.97
N TRP A 189 -6.98 -10.72 17.97
CA TRP A 189 -7.60 -9.40 18.09
C TRP A 189 -7.13 -8.44 17.00
N THR A 190 -5.82 -8.43 16.68
CA THR A 190 -5.32 -7.59 15.58
C THR A 190 -5.77 -8.14 14.23
N SER A 191 -5.82 -9.47 14.06
CA SER A 191 -6.42 -10.10 12.88
C SER A 191 -7.89 -9.71 12.70
N LEU A 192 -8.69 -9.70 13.78
CA LEU A 192 -10.08 -9.25 13.74
C LEU A 192 -10.18 -7.77 13.34
N LEU A 193 -9.32 -6.92 13.91
CA LEU A 193 -9.25 -5.51 13.53
C LEU A 193 -8.97 -5.35 12.02
N LEU A 194 -8.01 -6.10 11.47
CA LEU A 194 -7.73 -6.10 10.03
C LEU A 194 -8.94 -6.52 9.21
N VAL A 195 -9.68 -7.57 9.62
CA VAL A 195 -10.92 -7.99 8.95
C VAL A 195 -11.97 -6.87 8.97
N LEU A 196 -12.16 -6.19 10.11
CA LEU A 196 -13.10 -5.07 10.22
C LEU A 196 -12.66 -3.90 9.34
N CYS A 197 -11.37 -3.58 9.29
CA CYS A 197 -10.82 -2.58 8.39
C CYS A 197 -11.02 -2.96 6.91
N CYS A 198 -10.85 -4.24 6.55
CA CYS A 198 -11.14 -4.74 5.21
C CYS A 198 -12.62 -4.57 4.87
N ALA A 199 -13.52 -4.96 5.77
CA ALA A 199 -14.97 -4.86 5.57
C ALA A 199 -15.42 -3.40 5.42
N LEU A 200 -14.93 -2.51 6.30
CA LEU A 200 -15.22 -1.08 6.24
C LEU A 200 -14.64 -0.45 4.98
N GLY A 201 -13.37 -0.72 4.64
CA GLY A 201 -12.72 -0.20 3.45
C GLY A 201 -13.41 -0.65 2.17
N TYR A 202 -13.83 -1.91 2.11
CA TYR A 202 -14.63 -2.43 0.99
C TYR A 202 -16.01 -1.77 0.92
N TRP A 203 -16.70 -1.60 2.04
CA TRP A 203 -18.00 -0.94 2.09
C TRP A 203 -17.93 0.53 1.63
N LEU A 204 -16.83 1.21 1.90
CA LEU A 204 -16.55 2.57 1.42
C LEU A 204 -16.09 2.62 -0.05
N SER A 205 -15.66 1.49 -0.62
CA SER A 205 -15.13 1.44 -1.98
C SER A 205 -16.27 1.52 -3.03
N PRO A 206 -16.02 2.12 -4.21
CA PRO A 206 -16.98 2.09 -5.29
C PRO A 206 -17.20 0.67 -5.80
N ASN A 207 -18.32 0.43 -6.48
CA ASN A 207 -18.63 -0.89 -7.03
C ASN A 207 -17.53 -1.35 -8.05
N PRO A 208 -16.96 -2.57 -7.90
CA PRO A 208 -15.94 -3.11 -8.79
C PRO A 208 -16.44 -3.53 -10.19
N ASP A 209 -17.75 -3.50 -10.47
CA ASP A 209 -18.38 -3.95 -11.73
C ASP A 209 -17.76 -3.35 -13.01
N VAL A 210 -17.12 -2.19 -12.90
CA VAL A 210 -16.39 -1.53 -13.98
C VAL A 210 -15.26 -2.41 -14.55
N TRP A 211 -14.67 -3.28 -13.74
CA TRP A 211 -13.66 -4.24 -14.19
C TRP A 211 -14.26 -5.51 -14.78
N HIS A 212 -15.46 -5.93 -14.38
CA HIS A 212 -16.14 -7.09 -14.98
C HIS A 212 -16.43 -6.88 -16.47
N THR A 213 -16.92 -5.69 -16.82
CA THR A 213 -17.14 -5.30 -18.23
C THR A 213 -15.83 -5.23 -19.02
N THR A 214 -14.74 -4.81 -18.37
CA THR A 214 -13.41 -4.68 -18.99
C THR A 214 -12.81 -6.05 -19.36
N PHE A 215 -13.10 -7.11 -18.59
CA PHE A 215 -12.59 -8.47 -18.87
C PHE A 215 -13.55 -9.35 -19.68
N ALA A 216 -14.79 -8.91 -19.92
CA ALA A 216 -15.81 -9.69 -20.62
C ALA A 216 -15.45 -10.06 -22.09
N TRP A 217 -14.45 -9.41 -22.69
CA TRP A 217 -13.94 -9.70 -24.02
C TRP A 217 -12.83 -10.76 -24.08
N LEU A 218 -12.33 -11.26 -22.94
CA LEU A 218 -11.39 -12.37 -22.90
C LEU A 218 -12.17 -13.65 -23.25
N PRO A 219 -11.76 -14.41 -24.29
CA PRO A 219 -12.42 -15.67 -24.59
C PRO A 219 -12.28 -16.62 -23.38
N ASN A 220 -13.40 -17.24 -22.97
CA ASN A 220 -13.45 -18.26 -21.92
C ASN A 220 -12.56 -19.46 -22.25
#